data_AF-A0AAE3VSM6-F1
#
_entry.id   AF-A0AAE3VSM6-F1
#
_cell.length_a   1.000
_cell.length_b   1.000
_cell.length_c   1.000
_cell.angle_alpha   90.00
_cell.angle_beta   90.00
_cell.angle_gamma   90.00
#
_symmetry.space_group_name_H-M   'P 1'
#
loop_
_entity.id
_entity.type
_entity.pdbx_description
1 polymer ?
#
loop_
_entity_poly.entity_id
_entity_poly.type
_entity_poly.pdbx_seq_one_letter_code
_entity_poly.pdbx_strand_id
1 'polypeptide(L)'
;MEADTIISAVLLGFVEGLTEFIPVSSTGHLLLLGHFLGFESSGKTFEVLIQLGAILAILSVYFGRLWALLTAAPSDPRARRFFIGIIVAFLPAAFAGVALHGFIKTVLFESPTLICVTLIVGGVILLVLDRMPSRPRYRDAYAYPVWLALAIGCFQTLALVPGVSRSGATIGGALVLGTDKRSAAEFSFFLAMPTMAGAFVYDLYKNRNVISMDDAVVIAIGFVTAFIAAVIVVRSLLDFVSRHGFAPFAYWRIAVGTIGLVALFLTAPATTPTTAAPEPDASDGSGGVTATPSIPAPPGTGPTFSQPSDDAASGSEGAIVPTPDEAGQRAEDRPDGMPQVDSSWFDERFQTPPQVELTRPPETGTQATPAPADQPQTDPPLPPRKP
;
A
#
# COMPACT_ATOMS: atom_id res chain seq x y z
N MET A 1 21.42 10.51 -22.24
CA MET A 1 20.02 10.04 -22.15
C MET A 1 19.34 10.21 -23.48
N GLU A 2 18.73 9.14 -24.00
CA GLU A 2 17.90 9.19 -25.19
C GLU A 2 16.52 9.79 -24.84
N ALA A 3 15.90 10.51 -25.78
CA ALA A 3 14.59 11.15 -25.56
C ALA A 3 13.51 10.12 -25.17
N ASP A 4 13.61 8.91 -25.70
CA ASP A 4 12.68 7.81 -25.46
C ASP A 4 12.70 7.34 -23.99
N THR A 5 13.85 7.41 -23.32
CA THR A 5 13.98 7.08 -21.89
C THR A 5 13.25 8.11 -21.01
N ILE A 6 13.36 9.40 -21.35
CA ILE A 6 12.67 10.48 -20.62
C ILE A 6 11.17 10.38 -20.80
N ILE A 7 10.71 10.15 -22.04
CA ILE A 7 9.28 9.96 -22.33
C ILE A 7 8.73 8.76 -21.57
N SER A 8 9.46 7.64 -21.57
CA SER A 8 9.08 6.44 -20.82
C SER A 8 8.99 6.72 -19.32
N ALA A 9 9.94 7.45 -18.74
CA ALA A 9 9.92 7.82 -17.33
C ALA A 9 8.73 8.72 -16.96
N VAL A 10 8.39 9.69 -17.81
CA VAL A 10 7.19 10.54 -17.62
C VAL A 10 5.93 9.69 -17.71
N LEU A 11 5.82 8.80 -18.70
CA LEU A 11 4.65 7.93 -18.86
C LEU A 11 4.48 6.98 -17.68
N LEU A 12 5.55 6.30 -17.26
CA LEU A 12 5.53 5.39 -16.11
C LEU A 12 5.26 6.14 -14.81
N GLY A 13 5.90 7.30 -14.59
CA GLY A 13 5.61 8.17 -13.45
C GLY A 13 4.15 8.60 -13.42
N PHE A 14 3.59 9.00 -14.55
CA PHE A 14 2.17 9.38 -14.66
C PHE A 14 1.24 8.21 -14.34
N VAL A 15 1.51 7.03 -14.89
CA VAL A 15 0.74 5.80 -14.61
C VAL A 15 0.82 5.43 -13.13
N GLU A 16 2.01 5.48 -12.53
CA GLU A 16 2.19 5.23 -11.09
C GLU A 16 1.31 6.17 -10.25
N GLY A 17 1.44 7.49 -10.47
CA GLY A 17 0.66 8.47 -9.72
C GLY A 17 -0.85 8.32 -9.91
N LEU A 18 -1.29 7.90 -11.10
CA LEU A 18 -2.70 7.61 -11.36
C LEU A 18 -3.22 6.36 -10.64
N THR A 19 -2.40 5.32 -10.55
CA THR A 19 -2.87 3.96 -10.25
C THR A 19 -2.52 3.49 -8.85
N GLU A 20 -1.62 4.16 -8.13
CA GLU A 20 -1.16 3.70 -6.82
C GLU A 20 -2.29 3.66 -5.78
N PHE A 21 -3.07 4.74 -5.68
CA PHE A 21 -4.11 4.87 -4.65
C PHE A 21 -5.49 4.38 -5.09
N ILE A 22 -5.68 4.24 -6.41
CA ILE A 22 -6.88 3.63 -6.98
C ILE A 22 -6.71 2.10 -6.89
N PRO A 23 -7.76 1.32 -6.56
CA PRO A 23 -7.64 -0.12 -6.40
C PRO A 23 -7.44 -0.90 -7.71
N VAL A 24 -6.60 -0.44 -8.65
CA VAL A 24 -6.36 -1.02 -9.99
C VAL A 24 -5.01 -1.74 -10.16
N SER A 25 -4.12 -1.67 -9.18
CA SER A 25 -2.76 -2.26 -9.17
C SER A 25 -1.75 -1.50 -10.04
N SER A 26 -1.05 -0.54 -9.43
CA SER A 26 0.06 0.20 -10.04
C SER A 26 1.16 -0.70 -10.57
N THR A 27 1.65 -1.63 -9.74
CA THR A 27 2.67 -2.61 -10.15
C THR A 27 2.26 -3.40 -11.40
N GLY A 28 0.98 -3.77 -11.52
CA GLY A 28 0.50 -4.49 -12.71
C GLY A 28 0.55 -3.64 -13.98
N HIS A 29 0.18 -2.36 -13.87
CA HIS A 29 0.23 -1.43 -15.00
C HIS A 29 1.68 -1.09 -15.39
N LEU A 30 2.54 -0.82 -14.40
CA LEU A 30 3.95 -0.51 -14.66
C LEU A 30 4.69 -1.68 -15.30
N LEU A 31 4.51 -2.91 -14.80
CA LEU A 31 5.19 -4.08 -15.35
C LEU A 31 4.70 -4.43 -16.76
N LEU A 32 3.39 -4.34 -17.03
CA LEU A 32 2.87 -4.56 -18.37
C LEU A 32 3.31 -3.45 -19.34
N LEU A 33 3.24 -2.19 -18.92
CA LEU A 33 3.65 -1.06 -19.76
C LEU A 33 5.15 -1.08 -20.03
N GLY A 34 5.97 -1.35 -19.01
CA GLY A 34 7.42 -1.51 -19.15
C GLY A 34 7.78 -2.63 -20.13
N HIS A 35 7.10 -3.77 -20.05
CA HIS A 35 7.27 -4.88 -20.99
C HIS A 35 6.98 -4.46 -22.45
N PHE A 36 5.88 -3.75 -22.71
CA PHE A 36 5.53 -3.31 -24.07
C PHE A 36 6.35 -2.11 -24.58
N LEU A 37 6.86 -1.26 -23.69
CA LEU A 37 7.76 -0.15 -24.05
C LEU A 37 9.22 -0.61 -24.20
N GLY A 38 9.56 -1.84 -23.80
CA GLY A 38 10.96 -2.29 -23.73
C GLY A 38 11.78 -1.52 -22.69
N PHE A 39 11.12 -0.98 -21.67
CA PHE A 39 11.78 -0.22 -20.61
C PHE A 39 12.29 -1.17 -19.53
N GLU A 40 13.60 -1.39 -19.49
CA GLU A 40 14.29 -2.18 -18.47
C GLU A 40 14.94 -1.23 -17.46
N SER A 41 14.60 -1.36 -16.18
CA SER A 41 15.24 -0.59 -15.11
C SER A 41 16.21 -1.46 -14.31
N SER A 42 17.37 -0.90 -13.96
CA SER A 42 18.38 -1.57 -13.15
C SER A 42 17.80 -2.05 -11.81
N GLY A 43 17.63 -3.37 -11.68
CA GLY A 43 17.13 -4.00 -10.45
C GLY A 43 15.64 -3.80 -10.16
N LYS A 44 14.82 -3.32 -11.10
CA LYS A 44 13.41 -2.92 -10.87
C LYS A 44 13.26 -1.82 -9.80
N THR A 45 14.33 -1.05 -9.61
CA THR A 45 14.41 0.00 -8.57
C THR A 45 13.61 1.22 -8.99
N PHE A 46 13.48 1.49 -10.29
CA PHE A 46 12.77 2.66 -10.81
C PHE A 46 11.33 2.72 -10.28
N GLU A 47 10.58 1.63 -10.43
CA GLU A 47 9.17 1.52 -10.04
C GLU A 47 8.98 1.77 -8.54
N VAL A 48 9.87 1.23 -7.71
CA VAL A 48 9.84 1.43 -6.25
C VAL A 48 10.17 2.88 -5.87
N LEU A 49 11.10 3.51 -6.57
CA LEU A 49 11.53 4.88 -6.26
C LEU A 49 10.50 5.92 -6.69
N ILE A 50 9.83 5.75 -7.85
CA ILE A 50 8.78 6.68 -8.29
C ILE A 50 7.53 6.60 -7.40
N GLN A 51 7.26 5.45 -6.79
CA GLN A 51 6.18 5.25 -5.83
C GLN A 51 6.32 6.17 -4.60
N LEU A 52 7.55 6.53 -4.20
CA LEU A 52 7.76 7.53 -3.15
C LEU A 52 7.18 8.90 -3.53
N GLY A 53 7.20 9.26 -4.82
CA GLY A 53 6.55 10.47 -5.33
C GLY A 53 5.05 10.45 -5.05
N ALA A 54 4.40 9.31 -5.29
CA ALA A 54 2.98 9.11 -4.95
C ALA A 54 2.73 9.21 -3.44
N ILE A 55 3.59 8.66 -2.58
CA ILE A 55 3.46 8.78 -1.12
C ILE A 55 3.57 10.24 -0.66
N LEU A 56 4.53 10.99 -1.21
CA LEU A 56 4.66 12.42 -0.90
C LEU A 56 3.41 13.19 -1.27
N ALA A 57 2.69 12.78 -2.32
CA ALA A 57 1.41 13.37 -2.66
C ALA A 57 0.39 13.21 -1.52
N ILE A 58 0.25 12.02 -0.92
CA ILE A 58 -0.60 11.84 0.26
C ILE A 58 -0.13 12.74 1.41
N LEU A 59 1.16 12.71 1.73
CA LEU A 59 1.70 13.49 2.83
C LEU A 59 1.43 14.99 2.65
N SER A 60 1.57 15.50 1.42
CA SER A 60 1.25 16.90 1.10
C SER A 60 -0.24 17.22 1.19
N VAL A 61 -1.12 16.35 0.68
CA VAL A 61 -2.58 16.56 0.69
C VAL A 61 -3.13 16.51 2.11
N TYR A 62 -2.62 15.61 2.95
CA TYR A 62 -3.06 15.43 4.33
C TYR A 62 -2.17 16.12 5.37
N PHE A 63 -1.21 16.96 4.95
CA PHE A 63 -0.17 17.50 5.81
C PHE A 63 -0.75 18.17 7.08
N GLY A 64 -1.67 19.12 6.91
CA GLY A 64 -2.24 19.86 8.04
C GLY A 64 -2.96 18.95 9.04
N ARG A 65 -3.68 17.92 8.55
CA ARG A 65 -4.42 16.99 9.41
C ARG A 65 -3.50 15.99 10.10
N LEU A 66 -2.51 15.43 9.39
CA LEU A 66 -1.51 14.55 9.97
C LEU A 66 -0.65 15.27 11.00
N TRP A 67 -0.28 16.53 10.74
CA TRP A 67 0.47 17.37 11.67
C TRP A 67 -0.33 17.69 12.94
N ALA A 68 -1.62 18.02 12.79
CA ALA A 68 -2.51 18.23 13.94
C ALA A 68 -2.66 16.95 14.79
N LEU A 69 -2.84 15.79 14.14
CA LEU A 69 -2.90 14.51 14.86
C LEU A 69 -1.58 14.17 15.55
N LEU A 70 -0.45 14.41 14.88
CA LEU A 70 0.88 14.12 15.41
C LEU A 70 1.18 14.96 16.65
N THR A 71 0.90 16.26 16.59
CA THR A 71 1.09 17.18 17.72
C THR A 71 0.11 16.90 18.86
N ALA A 72 -1.09 16.40 18.57
CA ALA A 72 -2.06 15.97 19.57
C ALA A 72 -1.79 14.57 20.16
N ALA A 73 -1.03 13.69 19.49
CA ALA A 73 -0.84 12.30 19.92
C ALA A 73 -0.32 12.10 21.36
N PRO A 74 0.56 12.97 21.92
CA PRO A 74 0.97 12.86 23.32
C PRO A 74 -0.18 13.04 24.31
N SER A 75 -1.10 13.97 24.03
CA SER A 75 -2.18 14.38 24.95
C SER A 75 -3.54 13.75 24.64
N ASP A 76 -3.84 13.44 23.37
CA ASP A 76 -5.11 12.87 22.93
C ASP A 76 -5.01 11.35 22.69
N PRO A 77 -5.70 10.51 23.49
CA PRO A 77 -5.76 9.07 23.28
C PRO A 77 -6.33 8.67 21.91
N ARG A 78 -7.19 9.48 21.28
CA ARG A 78 -7.75 9.17 19.95
C ARG A 78 -6.69 9.32 18.87
N ALA A 79 -5.98 10.46 18.84
CA ALA A 79 -4.85 10.67 17.94
C ALA A 79 -3.78 9.58 18.10
N ARG A 80 -3.44 9.20 19.34
CA ARG A 80 -2.50 8.10 19.59
C ARG A 80 -3.00 6.75 19.07
N ARG A 81 -4.28 6.42 19.26
CA ARG A 81 -4.88 5.19 18.75
C ARG A 81 -4.85 5.12 17.22
N PHE A 82 -5.01 6.24 16.52
CA PHE A 82 -4.88 6.29 15.07
C PHE A 82 -3.48 5.82 14.62
N PHE A 83 -2.41 6.43 15.15
CA PHE A 83 -1.05 6.02 14.80
C PHE A 83 -0.73 4.58 15.19
N ILE A 84 -1.15 4.14 16.38
CA ILE A 84 -1.03 2.73 16.80
C ILE A 84 -1.76 1.82 15.80
N GLY A 85 -2.97 2.20 15.39
CA GLY A 85 -3.75 1.45 14.39
C GLY A 85 -2.99 1.30 13.08
N ILE A 86 -2.41 2.38 12.54
CA ILE A 86 -1.63 2.34 11.30
C ILE A 86 -0.40 1.44 11.43
N ILE A 87 0.35 1.54 12.53
CA ILE A 87 1.52 0.68 12.79
C ILE A 87 1.08 -0.78 12.89
N VAL A 88 0.05 -1.08 13.68
CA VAL A 88 -0.46 -2.45 13.86
C VAL A 88 -0.98 -3.04 12.54
N ALA A 89 -1.63 -2.24 11.70
CA ALA A 89 -2.09 -2.66 10.38
C ALA A 89 -0.93 -2.93 9.41
N PHE A 90 0.22 -2.26 9.58
CA PHE A 90 1.41 -2.48 8.75
C PHE A 90 2.13 -3.79 9.09
N LEU A 91 2.15 -4.20 10.37
CA LEU A 91 2.95 -5.33 10.85
C LEU A 91 2.71 -6.66 10.11
N PRO A 92 1.48 -7.11 9.81
CA PRO A 92 1.27 -8.38 9.13
C PRO A 92 1.94 -8.43 7.75
N ALA A 93 1.78 -7.36 6.97
CA ALA A 93 2.39 -7.25 5.65
C ALA A 93 3.92 -7.11 5.72
N ALA A 94 4.44 -6.36 6.70
CA ALA A 94 5.88 -6.23 6.92
C ALA A 94 6.52 -7.57 7.26
N PHE A 95 5.92 -8.31 8.21
CA PHE A 95 6.39 -9.61 8.63
C PHE A 95 6.34 -10.63 7.48
N ALA A 96 5.19 -10.73 6.80
CA ALA A 96 5.04 -11.64 5.68
C ALA A 96 5.96 -11.26 4.50
N GLY A 97 6.16 -9.97 4.23
CA GLY A 97 7.06 -9.51 3.18
C GLY A 97 8.52 -9.88 3.42
N VAL A 98 8.98 -9.81 4.68
CA VAL A 98 10.34 -10.27 5.06
C VAL A 98 10.42 -11.80 5.02
N ALA A 99 9.45 -12.50 5.60
CA ALA A 99 9.46 -13.96 5.68
C ALA A 99 9.35 -14.65 4.31
N LEU A 100 8.57 -14.08 3.38
CA LEU A 100 8.34 -14.63 2.03
C LEU A 100 9.19 -13.95 0.94
N HIS A 101 10.16 -13.10 1.28
CA HIS A 101 10.90 -12.30 0.30
C HIS A 101 11.48 -13.12 -0.87
N GLY A 102 12.11 -14.26 -0.56
CA GLY A 102 12.70 -15.15 -1.56
C GLY A 102 11.67 -15.77 -2.50
N PHE A 103 10.54 -16.22 -1.99
CA PHE A 103 9.44 -16.80 -2.78
C PHE A 103 8.79 -15.77 -3.69
N ILE A 104 8.54 -14.56 -3.17
CA ILE A 104 7.95 -13.46 -3.93
C ILE A 104 8.83 -13.12 -5.14
N LYS A 105 10.13 -12.91 -4.95
CA LYS A 105 11.03 -12.53 -6.04
C LYS A 105 11.20 -13.63 -7.10
N THR A 106 11.27 -14.90 -6.69
CA THR A 106 11.60 -16.01 -7.59
C THR A 106 10.39 -16.60 -8.31
N VAL A 107 9.20 -16.60 -7.70
CA VAL A 107 8.03 -17.29 -8.26
C VAL A 107 6.97 -16.32 -8.77
N LEU A 108 6.81 -15.15 -8.14
CA LEU A 108 5.68 -14.26 -8.42
C LEU A 108 6.01 -13.13 -9.40
N PHE A 109 7.27 -12.68 -9.47
CA PHE A 109 7.66 -11.53 -10.30
C PHE A 109 8.10 -11.88 -11.74
N GLU A 110 8.10 -13.16 -12.12
CA GLU A 110 8.59 -13.62 -13.43
C GLU A 110 7.48 -13.91 -14.46
N SER A 111 6.20 -13.77 -14.10
CA SER A 111 5.10 -14.12 -15.01
C SER A 111 4.16 -12.93 -15.30
N PRO A 112 4.28 -12.27 -16.47
CA PRO A 112 3.28 -11.33 -16.96
C PRO A 112 1.86 -11.93 -16.99
N THR A 113 1.75 -13.23 -17.25
CA THR A 113 0.49 -13.99 -17.20
C THR A 113 -0.13 -13.95 -15.80
N LEU A 114 0.66 -14.14 -14.74
CA LEU A 114 0.16 -14.06 -13.35
C LEU A 114 -0.41 -12.67 -13.04
N ILE A 115 0.24 -11.61 -13.51
CA ILE A 115 -0.23 -10.23 -13.34
C ILE A 115 -1.58 -10.04 -14.02
N CYS A 116 -1.75 -10.51 -15.26
CA CYS A 116 -3.02 -10.44 -15.98
C CYS A 116 -4.14 -11.18 -15.22
N VAL A 117 -3.87 -12.39 -14.74
CA VAL A 117 -4.86 -13.20 -14.00
C VAL A 117 -5.25 -12.52 -12.69
N THR A 118 -4.28 -12.03 -11.91
CA THR A 118 -4.54 -11.35 -10.63
C THR A 118 -5.25 -9.99 -10.82
N LEU A 119 -5.00 -9.28 -11.93
CA LEU A 119 -5.78 -8.10 -12.32
C LEU A 119 -7.25 -8.45 -12.51
N ILE A 120 -7.54 -9.49 -13.30
CA ILE A 120 -8.91 -9.96 -13.58
C ILE A 120 -9.60 -10.41 -12.29
N VAL A 121 -8.98 -11.31 -11.52
CA VAL A 121 -9.53 -11.85 -10.28
C VAL A 121 -9.78 -10.73 -9.27
N GLY A 122 -8.80 -9.84 -9.07
CA GLY A 122 -8.96 -8.68 -8.18
C GLY A 122 -10.05 -7.73 -8.66
N GLY A 123 -10.24 -7.56 -9.97
CA GLY A 123 -11.34 -6.78 -10.54
C GLY A 123 -12.70 -7.41 -10.27
N VAL A 124 -12.85 -8.73 -10.45
CA VAL A 124 -14.08 -9.45 -10.11
C VAL A 124 -14.40 -9.33 -8.62
N ILE A 125 -13.42 -9.54 -7.74
CA ILE A 125 -13.60 -9.40 -6.28
C ILE A 125 -14.05 -7.99 -5.93
N LEU A 126 -13.36 -6.95 -6.44
CA LEU A 126 -13.71 -5.56 -6.17
C LEU A 126 -15.13 -5.22 -6.67
N LEU A 127 -15.55 -5.77 -7.82
CA LEU A 127 -16.89 -5.58 -8.36
C LEU A 127 -17.97 -6.20 -7.46
N VAL A 128 -17.71 -7.39 -6.93
CA VAL A 128 -18.59 -8.07 -5.99
C VAL A 128 -18.71 -7.23 -4.71
N LEU A 129 -17.58 -6.84 -4.12
CA LEU A 129 -17.55 -6.05 -2.88
C LEU A 129 -18.26 -4.70 -3.04
N ASP A 130 -18.10 -4.03 -4.19
CA ASP A 130 -18.74 -2.74 -4.44
C ASP A 130 -20.27 -2.81 -4.54
N ARG A 131 -20.81 -3.97 -4.98
CA ARG A 131 -22.24 -4.22 -5.13
C ARG A 131 -22.91 -4.85 -3.93
N MET A 132 -22.14 -5.34 -2.95
CA MET A 132 -22.70 -5.90 -1.73
C MET A 132 -23.45 -4.81 -0.95
N PRO A 133 -24.68 -5.08 -0.47
CA PRO A 133 -25.42 -4.13 0.34
C PRO A 133 -24.64 -3.88 1.64
N SER A 134 -24.19 -2.65 1.84
CA SER A 134 -23.41 -2.27 3.02
C SER A 134 -24.24 -1.43 3.99
N ARG A 135 -24.14 -1.78 5.27
CA ARG A 135 -24.60 -0.96 6.40
C ARG A 135 -23.36 -0.54 7.19
N PRO A 136 -22.67 0.53 6.79
CA PRO A 136 -21.36 0.86 7.35
C PRO A 136 -21.50 1.25 8.82
N ARG A 137 -20.79 0.51 9.67
CA ARG A 137 -20.68 0.73 11.12
C ARG A 137 -19.53 1.70 11.44
N TYR A 138 -18.47 1.67 10.64
CA TYR A 138 -17.32 2.55 10.79
C TYR A 138 -17.31 3.55 9.65
N ARG A 139 -17.25 4.84 10.00
CA ARG A 139 -17.38 5.94 9.04
C ARG A 139 -16.22 6.94 9.05
N ASP A 140 -15.27 6.72 9.93
CA ASP A 140 -14.17 7.64 10.18
C ASP A 140 -12.88 6.82 10.32
N ALA A 141 -11.98 7.00 9.35
CA ALA A 141 -10.68 6.32 9.31
C ALA A 141 -9.80 6.66 10.53
N TYR A 142 -9.99 7.84 11.12
CA TYR A 142 -9.23 8.30 12.29
C TYR A 142 -9.70 7.65 13.59
N ALA A 143 -10.90 7.08 13.60
CA ALA A 143 -11.54 6.47 14.77
C ALA A 143 -11.62 4.93 14.69
N TYR A 144 -10.95 4.30 13.72
CA TYR A 144 -10.95 2.85 13.61
C TYR A 144 -10.39 2.18 14.86
N PRO A 145 -11.07 1.17 15.43
CA PRO A 145 -10.53 0.41 16.54
C PRO A 145 -9.31 -0.41 16.08
N VAL A 146 -8.34 -0.62 16.98
CA VAL A 146 -7.07 -1.30 16.65
C VAL A 146 -7.27 -2.71 16.09
N TRP A 147 -8.30 -3.44 16.53
CA TRP A 147 -8.61 -4.77 15.98
C TRP A 147 -9.00 -4.69 14.49
N LEU A 148 -9.73 -3.64 14.09
CA LEU A 148 -10.16 -3.43 12.71
C LEU A 148 -8.95 -3.10 11.85
N ALA A 149 -8.08 -2.22 12.35
CA ALA A 149 -6.81 -1.89 11.72
C ALA A 149 -5.94 -3.14 11.50
N LEU A 150 -5.77 -3.99 12.53
CA LEU A 150 -5.06 -5.26 12.42
C LEU A 150 -5.66 -6.17 11.34
N ALA A 151 -6.99 -6.34 11.35
CA ALA A 151 -7.69 -7.17 10.39
C ALA A 151 -7.50 -6.65 8.94
N ILE A 152 -7.57 -5.34 8.71
CA ILE A 152 -7.25 -4.72 7.42
C ILE A 152 -5.78 -5.01 7.04
N GLY A 153 -4.87 -4.94 8.01
CA GLY A 153 -3.46 -5.33 7.83
C GLY A 153 -3.27 -6.78 7.39
N CYS A 154 -4.08 -7.71 7.91
CA CYS A 154 -4.08 -9.09 7.44
C CYS A 154 -4.52 -9.19 5.97
N PHE A 155 -5.54 -8.45 5.54
CA PHE A 155 -5.91 -8.37 4.13
C PHE A 155 -4.79 -7.78 3.27
N GLN A 156 -4.01 -6.82 3.80
CA GLN A 156 -2.86 -6.25 3.08
C GLN A 156 -1.82 -7.31 2.69
N THR A 157 -1.71 -8.43 3.41
CA THR A 157 -0.79 -9.52 3.04
C THR A 157 -1.07 -10.12 1.67
N LEU A 158 -2.33 -10.06 1.19
CA LEU A 158 -2.70 -10.49 -0.16
C LEU A 158 -2.01 -9.66 -1.24
N ALA A 159 -1.62 -8.41 -0.92
CA ALA A 159 -0.93 -7.52 -1.83
C ALA A 159 0.54 -7.87 -2.06
N LEU A 160 1.09 -8.85 -1.32
CA LEU A 160 2.41 -9.41 -1.61
C LEU A 160 2.43 -10.16 -2.95
N VAL A 161 1.26 -10.55 -3.47
CA VAL A 161 1.10 -11.10 -4.81
C VAL A 161 1.04 -9.96 -5.83
N PRO A 162 1.99 -9.88 -6.78
CA PRO A 162 1.99 -8.88 -7.84
C PRO A 162 0.67 -8.89 -8.61
N GLY A 163 0.11 -7.70 -8.85
CA GLY A 163 -1.16 -7.55 -9.56
C GLY A 163 -2.42 -7.51 -8.68
N VAL A 164 -2.38 -7.95 -7.42
CA VAL A 164 -3.56 -7.91 -6.51
C VAL A 164 -4.00 -6.48 -6.18
N SER A 165 -3.09 -5.50 -6.22
CA SER A 165 -3.25 -4.13 -5.70
C SER A 165 -3.32 -4.08 -4.18
N ARG A 166 -2.38 -3.33 -3.61
CA ARG A 166 -2.34 -3.02 -2.19
C ARG A 166 -3.56 -2.23 -1.73
N SER A 167 -3.89 -1.16 -2.45
CA SER A 167 -5.10 -0.36 -2.18
C SER A 167 -6.37 -1.19 -2.34
N GLY A 168 -6.45 -2.08 -3.35
CA GLY A 168 -7.57 -3.00 -3.53
C GLY A 168 -7.75 -3.99 -2.37
N ALA A 169 -6.68 -4.61 -1.89
CA ALA A 169 -6.73 -5.57 -0.79
C ALA A 169 -7.18 -4.92 0.53
N THR A 170 -6.62 -3.77 0.89
CA THR A 170 -6.95 -3.07 2.14
C THR A 170 -8.33 -2.43 2.10
N ILE A 171 -8.72 -1.81 0.98
CA ILE A 171 -10.08 -1.26 0.80
C ILE A 171 -11.10 -2.39 0.83
N GLY A 172 -10.88 -3.46 0.07
CA GLY A 172 -11.78 -4.61 0.04
C GLY A 172 -11.94 -5.25 1.43
N GLY A 173 -10.82 -5.45 2.15
CA GLY A 173 -10.84 -5.91 3.53
C GLY A 173 -11.63 -5.00 4.46
N ALA A 174 -11.42 -3.68 4.37
CA ALA A 174 -12.15 -2.69 5.18
C ALA A 174 -13.66 -2.73 4.90
N LEU A 175 -14.06 -2.80 3.62
CA LEU A 175 -15.47 -2.89 3.21
C LEU A 175 -16.14 -4.15 3.79
N VAL A 176 -15.49 -5.31 3.72
CA VAL A 176 -15.98 -6.56 4.31
C VAL A 176 -16.14 -6.44 5.83
N LEU A 177 -15.26 -5.68 6.49
CA LEU A 177 -15.29 -5.47 7.93
C LEU A 177 -16.30 -4.39 8.38
N GLY A 178 -17.04 -3.81 7.43
CA GLY A 178 -18.19 -2.94 7.68
C GLY A 178 -17.84 -1.46 7.75
N THR A 179 -16.81 -1.01 7.05
CA THR A 179 -16.52 0.41 6.84
C THR A 179 -17.32 0.96 5.65
N ASP A 180 -17.46 2.28 5.57
CA ASP A 180 -17.91 2.91 4.32
C ASP A 180 -16.76 3.06 3.31
N LYS A 181 -17.09 3.39 2.06
CA LYS A 181 -16.12 3.44 0.95
C LYS A 181 -15.10 4.57 1.11
N ARG A 182 -15.50 5.72 1.68
CA ARG A 182 -14.62 6.88 1.84
C ARG A 182 -13.60 6.62 2.94
N SER A 183 -14.05 6.20 4.13
CA SER A 183 -13.13 5.89 5.23
C SER A 183 -12.24 4.68 4.94
N ALA A 184 -12.71 3.69 4.18
CA ALA A 184 -11.87 2.59 3.67
C ALA A 184 -10.70 3.10 2.82
N ALA A 185 -10.99 4.00 1.87
CA ALA A 185 -9.97 4.60 1.01
C ALA A 185 -8.98 5.45 1.81
N GLU A 186 -9.47 6.32 2.69
CA GLU A 186 -8.61 7.14 3.56
C GLU A 186 -7.68 6.30 4.44
N PHE A 187 -8.22 5.28 5.12
CA PHE A 187 -7.39 4.40 5.94
C PHE A 187 -6.34 3.66 5.12
N SER A 188 -6.71 3.20 3.92
CA SER A 188 -5.77 2.59 2.97
C SER A 188 -4.66 3.56 2.56
N PHE A 189 -4.95 4.84 2.33
CA PHE A 189 -3.94 5.86 2.04
C PHE A 189 -2.96 6.02 3.20
N PHE A 190 -3.46 6.08 4.44
CA PHE A 190 -2.57 6.22 5.60
C PHE A 190 -1.71 4.98 5.83
N LEU A 191 -2.26 3.78 5.62
CA LEU A 191 -1.53 2.53 5.71
C LEU A 191 -0.46 2.37 4.60
N ALA A 192 -0.67 3.04 3.46
CA ALA A 192 0.32 3.10 2.36
C ALA A 192 1.67 3.62 2.84
N MET A 193 1.63 4.68 3.65
CA MET A 193 2.80 5.50 4.00
C MET A 193 3.90 4.66 4.67
N PRO A 194 3.68 3.95 5.79
CA PRO A 194 4.72 3.11 6.38
C PRO A 194 5.09 1.91 5.50
N THR A 195 4.11 1.34 4.79
CA THR A 195 4.30 0.13 3.98
C THR A 195 5.29 0.37 2.85
N MET A 196 5.04 1.42 2.07
CA MET A 196 5.90 1.74 0.92
C MET A 196 7.16 2.49 1.32
N ALA A 197 7.14 3.32 2.37
CA ALA A 197 8.38 3.89 2.89
C ALA A 197 9.35 2.78 3.32
N GLY A 198 8.84 1.73 3.97
CA GLY A 198 9.64 0.54 4.29
C GLY A 198 10.18 -0.17 3.06
N ALA A 199 9.35 -0.39 2.04
CA ALA A 199 9.76 -1.01 0.78
C ALA A 199 10.83 -0.18 0.05
N PHE A 200 10.64 1.14 -0.03
CA PHE A 200 11.57 2.11 -0.60
C PHE A 200 12.93 2.06 0.11
N VAL A 201 12.95 2.18 1.45
CA VAL A 201 14.20 2.17 2.22
C VAL A 201 14.94 0.86 2.01
N TYR A 202 14.23 -0.27 2.01
CA TYR A 202 14.83 -1.57 1.79
C TYR A 202 15.44 -1.70 0.38
N ASP A 203 14.70 -1.32 -0.66
CA ASP A 203 15.12 -1.47 -2.04
C ASP A 203 16.26 -0.50 -2.41
N LEU A 204 16.15 0.77 -2.00
CA LEU A 204 17.23 1.75 -2.15
C LEU A 204 18.50 1.28 -1.43
N TYR A 205 18.38 0.78 -0.20
CA TYR A 205 19.54 0.26 0.53
C TYR A 205 20.20 -0.90 -0.22
N LYS A 206 19.42 -1.84 -0.78
CA LYS A 206 19.96 -3.00 -1.51
C LYS A 206 20.58 -2.62 -2.86
N ASN A 207 20.00 -1.65 -3.57
CA ASN A 207 20.37 -1.33 -4.95
C ASN A 207 21.26 -0.08 -5.09
N ARG A 208 21.61 0.63 -3.99
CA ARG A 208 22.41 1.87 -4.01
C ARG A 208 23.72 1.82 -4.80
N ASN A 209 24.34 0.65 -4.93
CA ASN A 209 25.62 0.48 -5.65
C ASN A 209 25.43 0.27 -7.16
N VAL A 210 24.19 0.04 -7.62
CA VAL A 210 23.85 -0.27 -9.01
C VAL A 210 23.23 0.95 -9.71
N ILE A 211 22.76 1.94 -8.95
CA ILE A 211 22.13 3.16 -9.47
C ILE A 211 23.22 4.11 -9.98
N SER A 212 23.24 4.36 -11.29
CA SER A 212 24.09 5.38 -11.90
C SER A 212 23.52 6.79 -11.72
N MET A 213 24.32 7.82 -12.03
CA MET A 213 23.81 9.21 -12.02
C MET A 213 22.76 9.46 -13.11
N ASP A 214 22.87 8.77 -14.25
CA ASP A 214 21.87 8.87 -15.33
C ASP A 214 20.54 8.25 -14.87
N ASP A 215 20.59 7.09 -14.19
CA ASP A 215 19.40 6.47 -13.59
C ASP A 215 18.73 7.43 -12.60
N ALA A 216 19.53 8.11 -11.76
CA ALA A 216 19.01 9.04 -10.77
C ALA A 216 18.22 10.20 -11.39
N VAL A 217 18.65 10.72 -12.56
CA VAL A 217 17.91 11.77 -13.28
C VAL A 217 16.59 11.22 -13.83
N VAL A 218 16.60 10.03 -14.44
CA VAL A 218 15.41 9.38 -14.98
C VAL A 218 14.39 9.10 -13.86
N ILE A 219 14.86 8.56 -12.73
CA ILE A 219 14.06 8.32 -11.53
C ILE A 219 13.46 9.63 -11.00
N ALA A 220 14.24 10.71 -10.93
CA ALA A 220 13.76 12.00 -10.44
C ALA A 220 12.63 12.56 -11.32
N ILE A 221 12.72 12.40 -12.64
CA ILE A 221 11.65 12.80 -13.58
C ILE A 221 10.37 12.00 -13.29
N GLY A 222 10.48 10.66 -13.27
CA GLY A 222 9.32 9.80 -12.99
C GLY A 222 8.70 10.06 -11.62
N PHE A 223 9.54 10.33 -10.60
CA PHE A 223 9.12 10.69 -9.25
C PHE A 223 8.29 11.97 -9.22
N VAL A 224 8.76 13.04 -9.86
CA VAL A 224 8.04 14.33 -9.92
C VAL A 224 6.73 14.16 -10.68
N THR A 225 6.73 13.43 -11.79
CA THR A 225 5.50 13.15 -12.53
C THR A 225 4.49 12.35 -11.71
N ALA A 226 4.96 11.31 -11.00
CA ALA A 226 4.11 10.50 -10.11
C ALA A 226 3.53 11.33 -8.97
N PHE A 227 4.33 12.21 -8.35
CA PHE A 227 3.86 13.13 -7.32
C PHE A 227 2.73 14.02 -7.83
N ILE A 228 2.92 14.70 -8.98
CA ILE A 228 1.91 15.62 -9.53
C ILE A 228 0.61 14.87 -9.86
N ALA A 229 0.71 13.72 -10.55
CA ALA A 229 -0.45 12.91 -10.91
C ALA A 229 -1.19 12.39 -9.65
N ALA A 230 -0.45 11.92 -8.65
CA ALA A 230 -1.02 11.43 -7.40
C ALA A 230 -1.72 12.53 -6.59
N VAL A 231 -1.21 13.76 -6.56
CA VAL A 231 -1.88 14.89 -5.88
C VAL A 231 -3.27 15.12 -6.47
N ILE A 232 -3.38 15.08 -7.80
CA ILE A 232 -4.66 15.23 -8.50
C ILE A 232 -5.59 14.08 -8.14
N VAL A 233 -5.10 12.84 -8.22
CA VAL A 233 -5.91 11.65 -7.94
C VAL A 233 -6.40 11.61 -6.50
N VAL A 234 -5.52 11.77 -5.50
CA VAL A 234 -5.92 11.68 -4.08
C VAL A 234 -7.03 12.67 -3.75
N ARG A 235 -6.95 13.90 -4.30
CA ARG A 235 -7.97 14.94 -4.08
C ARG A 235 -9.32 14.60 -4.71
N SER A 236 -9.32 14.03 -5.91
CA SER A 236 -10.57 13.72 -6.64
C SER A 236 -11.15 12.36 -6.29
N LEU A 237 -10.31 11.40 -5.85
CA LEU A 237 -10.67 10.00 -5.68
C LEU A 237 -11.71 9.79 -4.58
N LEU A 238 -11.57 10.47 -3.44
CA LEU A 238 -12.51 10.31 -2.33
C LEU A 238 -13.93 10.76 -2.70
N ASP A 239 -14.04 11.91 -3.38
CA ASP A 239 -15.32 12.42 -3.84
C ASP A 239 -15.91 11.54 -4.95
N PHE A 240 -15.08 11.03 -5.84
CA PHE A 240 -15.49 10.09 -6.88
C PHE A 240 -16.06 8.81 -6.29
N VAL A 241 -15.31 8.14 -5.41
CA VAL A 241 -15.69 6.86 -4.79
C VAL A 241 -16.92 7.00 -3.91
N SER A 242 -17.07 8.14 -3.24
CA SER A 242 -18.27 8.43 -2.44
C SER A 242 -19.54 8.48 -3.29
N ARG A 243 -19.43 8.89 -4.57
CA ARG A 243 -20.57 9.06 -5.49
C ARG A 243 -20.81 7.86 -6.40
N HIS A 244 -19.75 7.26 -6.92
CA HIS A 244 -19.81 6.24 -7.97
C HIS A 244 -19.38 4.84 -7.51
N GLY A 245 -18.79 4.73 -6.31
CA GLY A 245 -18.21 3.49 -5.83
C GLY A 245 -16.93 3.09 -6.56
N PHE A 246 -16.58 1.81 -6.46
CA PHE A 246 -15.37 1.21 -7.03
C PHE A 246 -15.62 0.40 -8.31
N ALA A 247 -16.87 0.20 -8.73
CA ALA A 247 -17.20 -0.57 -9.94
C ALA A 247 -16.45 -0.12 -11.21
N PRO A 248 -16.25 1.18 -11.51
CA PRO A 248 -15.48 1.59 -12.69
C PRO A 248 -14.03 1.07 -12.68
N PHE A 249 -13.39 1.08 -11.51
CA PHE A 249 -12.03 0.57 -11.34
C PHE A 249 -11.96 -0.95 -11.47
N ALA A 250 -13.00 -1.64 -10.99
CA ALA A 250 -13.13 -3.09 -11.17
C ALA A 250 -13.22 -3.48 -12.65
N TYR A 251 -14.05 -2.78 -13.43
CA TYR A 251 -14.13 -3.00 -14.87
C TYR A 251 -12.81 -2.70 -15.58
N TRP A 252 -12.14 -1.60 -15.20
CA TRP A 252 -10.82 -1.25 -15.74
C TRP A 252 -9.81 -2.37 -15.52
N ARG A 253 -9.72 -2.93 -14.30
CA ARG A 253 -8.83 -4.06 -14.01
C ARG A 253 -9.09 -5.28 -14.87
N ILE A 254 -10.38 -5.65 -15.02
CA ILE A 254 -10.78 -6.80 -15.83
C ILE A 254 -10.37 -6.54 -17.28
N ALA A 255 -10.61 -5.33 -17.80
CA ALA A 255 -10.23 -4.96 -19.16
C ALA A 255 -8.71 -5.04 -19.37
N VAL A 256 -7.91 -4.36 -18.54
CA VAL A 256 -6.44 -4.36 -18.66
C VAL A 256 -5.86 -5.77 -18.53
N GLY A 257 -6.33 -6.55 -17.55
CA GLY A 257 -5.87 -7.93 -17.38
C GLY A 257 -6.24 -8.81 -18.58
N THR A 258 -7.45 -8.67 -19.13
CA THR A 258 -7.88 -9.44 -20.31
C THR A 258 -7.12 -9.04 -21.57
N ILE A 259 -6.96 -7.74 -21.82
CA ILE A 259 -6.20 -7.21 -22.95
C ILE A 259 -4.74 -7.67 -22.87
N GLY A 260 -4.11 -7.56 -21.70
CA GLY A 260 -2.75 -8.04 -21.47
C GLY A 260 -2.62 -9.54 -21.72
N LEU A 261 -3.58 -10.35 -21.27
CA LEU A 261 -3.55 -11.80 -21.47
C LEU A 261 -3.68 -12.16 -22.96
N VAL A 262 -4.58 -11.49 -23.68
CA VAL A 262 -4.75 -11.67 -25.13
C VAL A 262 -3.49 -11.25 -25.87
N ALA A 263 -2.90 -10.10 -25.53
CA ALA A 263 -1.66 -9.64 -26.14
C ALA A 263 -0.51 -10.64 -25.94
N LEU A 264 -0.33 -11.15 -24.72
CA LEU A 264 0.68 -12.18 -24.41
C LEU A 264 0.44 -13.48 -25.18
N PHE A 265 -0.83 -13.88 -25.36
CA PHE A 265 -1.16 -15.06 -26.16
C PHE A 265 -0.85 -14.88 -27.64
N LEU A 266 -1.04 -13.67 -28.18
CA LEU A 266 -0.74 -13.35 -29.58
C LEU A 266 0.75 -13.14 -29.85
N THR A 267 1.54 -12.71 -28.85
CA THR A 267 2.99 -12.50 -28.97
C THR A 267 3.83 -13.69 -28.53
N ALA A 268 3.22 -14.72 -27.92
CA ALA A 268 3.91 -15.96 -27.58
C ALA A 268 4.42 -16.64 -28.86
N PRO A 269 5.73 -16.94 -28.97
CA PRO A 269 6.23 -17.70 -30.11
C PRO A 269 5.52 -19.05 -30.14
N ALA A 270 5.00 -19.43 -31.31
CA ALA A 270 4.31 -20.70 -31.51
C ALA A 270 5.18 -21.82 -30.94
N THR A 271 4.76 -22.40 -29.82
CA THR A 271 5.39 -23.60 -29.28
C THR A 271 5.14 -24.68 -30.32
N THR A 272 6.14 -24.90 -31.16
CA THR A 272 6.17 -26.08 -32.02
C THR A 272 6.04 -27.26 -31.07
N PRO A 273 5.04 -28.15 -31.24
CA PRO A 273 4.97 -29.33 -30.39
C PRO A 273 6.32 -30.02 -30.54
N THR A 274 7.08 -30.14 -29.46
CA THR A 274 8.25 -30.98 -29.43
C THR A 274 7.76 -32.36 -29.82
N THR A 275 7.97 -32.73 -31.09
CA THR A 275 7.85 -34.11 -31.55
C THR A 275 8.62 -34.94 -30.54
N ALA A 276 7.90 -35.77 -29.80
CA ALA A 276 8.49 -36.74 -28.91
C ALA A 276 9.59 -37.46 -29.69
N ALA A 277 10.83 -37.34 -29.22
CA ALA A 277 11.94 -38.10 -29.78
C ALA A 277 11.55 -39.59 -29.71
N PRO A 278 11.84 -40.39 -30.75
CA PRO A 278 11.56 -41.83 -30.69
C PRO A 278 12.36 -42.43 -29.54
N GLU A 279 11.72 -43.24 -28.70
CA GLU A 279 12.42 -44.07 -27.72
C GLU A 279 13.50 -44.90 -28.44
N PRO A 280 14.71 -45.05 -27.86
CA PRO A 280 15.73 -45.89 -28.47
C PRO A 280 15.31 -47.36 -28.33
N ASP A 281 15.20 -48.01 -29.48
CA ASP A 281 14.97 -49.43 -29.65
C ASP A 281 15.93 -50.25 -28.76
N ALA A 282 15.37 -51.08 -27.90
CA ALA A 282 16.12 -52.05 -27.13
C ALA A 282 16.44 -53.27 -28.02
N SER A 283 17.61 -53.27 -28.64
CA SER A 283 18.18 -54.47 -29.26
C SER A 283 19.68 -54.61 -28.98
N ASP A 284 19.97 -55.60 -28.15
CA ASP A 284 21.05 -56.59 -28.26
C ASP A 284 22.55 -56.21 -28.18
N GLY A 285 23.29 -57.04 -27.44
CA GLY A 285 24.65 -57.44 -27.86
C GLY A 285 25.87 -56.97 -27.05
N SER A 286 26.15 -57.67 -25.94
CA SER A 286 27.48 -58.15 -25.49
C SER A 286 28.73 -57.23 -25.48
N GLY A 287 29.31 -57.09 -24.27
CA GLY A 287 30.75 -57.32 -24.03
C GLY A 287 31.63 -56.10 -23.70
N GLY A 288 32.28 -56.14 -22.53
CA GLY A 288 33.61 -55.50 -22.35
C GLY A 288 33.76 -54.40 -21.29
N VAL A 289 33.96 -54.81 -20.03
CA VAL A 289 35.01 -54.39 -19.06
C VAL A 289 35.38 -52.89 -18.85
N THR A 290 35.43 -52.53 -17.55
CA THR A 290 36.19 -51.44 -16.85
C THR A 290 35.82 -49.97 -17.05
N ALA A 291 35.33 -49.33 -15.98
CA ALA A 291 36.09 -48.46 -15.08
C ALA A 291 35.17 -47.50 -14.31
N THR A 292 35.22 -47.54 -12.98
CA THR A 292 34.57 -46.58 -12.08
C THR A 292 35.39 -45.28 -12.02
N PRO A 293 34.80 -44.08 -12.15
CA PRO A 293 35.44 -42.86 -11.70
C PRO A 293 34.98 -42.49 -10.29
N SER A 294 35.97 -42.26 -9.45
CA SER A 294 35.92 -41.86 -8.04
C SER A 294 35.52 -40.39 -7.88
N ILE A 295 34.73 -40.11 -6.85
CA ILE A 295 34.39 -38.77 -6.35
C ILE A 295 35.60 -38.18 -5.62
N PRO A 296 36.02 -36.92 -5.86
CA PRO A 296 36.99 -36.25 -5.01
C PRO A 296 36.31 -35.52 -3.83
N ALA A 297 36.82 -35.77 -2.62
CA ALA A 297 36.48 -35.10 -1.37
C ALA A 297 37.14 -33.71 -1.26
N PRO A 298 36.60 -32.78 -0.44
CA PRO A 298 37.17 -31.44 -0.27
C PRO A 298 38.35 -31.42 0.72
N PRO A 299 39.39 -30.60 0.49
CA PRO A 299 40.42 -30.39 1.50
C PRO A 299 40.00 -29.27 2.46
N GLY A 300 39.94 -29.61 3.76
CA GLY A 300 40.08 -28.65 4.84
C GLY A 300 41.52 -28.62 5.31
N THR A 301 42.03 -27.43 5.60
CA THR A 301 43.13 -27.17 6.55
C THR A 301 43.21 -25.67 6.81
N GLY A 302 42.94 -25.25 8.07
CA GLY A 302 43.63 -24.09 8.65
C GLY A 302 45.12 -24.44 8.88
N PRO A 303 45.98 -23.55 9.42
CA PRO A 303 45.67 -22.68 10.56
C PRO A 303 46.30 -21.28 10.49
N THR A 304 46.06 -20.50 11.55
CA THR A 304 47.06 -19.74 12.36
C THR A 304 46.67 -18.29 12.59
N PHE A 305 46.48 -18.00 13.88
CA PHE A 305 46.24 -16.71 14.49
C PHE A 305 47.58 -15.99 14.65
N SER A 306 47.68 -14.74 14.20
CA SER A 306 48.81 -13.85 14.49
C SER A 306 48.26 -12.52 15.00
N GLN A 307 48.56 -12.19 16.25
CA GLN A 307 48.49 -10.81 16.75
C GLN A 307 49.70 -10.01 16.25
N PRO A 308 49.60 -8.68 16.27
CA PRO A 308 50.69 -7.91 16.87
C PRO A 308 50.22 -6.86 17.90
N SER A 309 50.92 -6.91 19.04
CA SER A 309 51.44 -5.88 19.95
C SER A 309 50.99 -4.42 19.87
N ASP A 310 50.75 -3.90 21.08
CA ASP A 310 50.81 -2.50 21.50
C ASP A 310 52.12 -1.80 21.10
N ASP A 311 52.02 -0.54 20.68
CA ASP A 311 52.98 0.52 21.04
C ASP A 311 52.32 1.90 20.95
N ALA A 312 52.69 2.74 21.92
CA ALA A 312 52.08 4.01 22.28
C ALA A 312 52.55 5.22 21.44
N ALA A 313 51.74 6.28 21.39
CA ALA A 313 52.13 7.64 21.84
C ALA A 313 51.10 8.74 21.47
N SER A 314 50.73 9.48 22.52
CA SER A 314 50.35 10.90 22.63
C SER A 314 49.88 11.71 21.40
N GLY A 315 48.74 12.37 21.56
CA GLY A 315 48.33 13.53 20.77
C GLY A 315 47.02 14.12 21.30
N SER A 316 47.11 14.99 22.30
CA SER A 316 46.00 15.78 22.84
C SER A 316 45.63 16.91 21.88
N GLU A 317 44.35 17.01 21.48
CA GLU A 317 43.73 18.28 21.09
C GLU A 317 42.22 18.18 21.30
N GLY A 318 41.69 19.10 22.11
CA GLY A 318 40.28 19.15 22.49
C GLY A 318 39.42 19.87 21.46
N ALA A 319 38.15 19.47 21.37
CA ALA A 319 37.09 20.28 20.78
C ALA A 319 35.74 19.92 21.41
N ILE A 320 35.46 20.62 22.52
CA ILE A 320 34.23 21.32 22.87
C ILE A 320 32.89 20.67 22.43
N VAL A 321 32.19 20.15 23.44
CA VAL A 321 30.75 19.85 23.44
C VAL A 321 29.99 21.16 23.67
N PRO A 322 28.98 21.54 22.86
CA PRO A 322 28.14 22.67 23.20
C PRO A 322 27.07 22.26 24.22
N THR A 323 26.97 23.04 25.30
CA THR A 323 25.91 22.97 26.31
C THR A 323 24.64 23.71 25.85
N PRO A 324 23.45 23.33 26.36
CA PRO A 324 22.17 23.89 25.95
C PRO A 324 21.93 25.24 26.62
N ASP A 325 22.48 26.33 26.07
CA ASP A 325 22.04 27.70 26.42
C ASP A 325 22.26 28.75 25.30
N GLU A 326 22.53 28.33 24.06
CA GLU A 326 22.74 29.24 22.91
C GLU A 326 21.70 29.08 21.79
N ALA A 327 20.45 28.75 22.15
CA ALA A 327 19.32 28.66 21.22
C ALA A 327 18.26 29.76 21.45
N GLY A 328 18.62 30.84 22.15
CA GLY A 328 17.70 31.89 22.60
C GLY A 328 17.76 33.24 21.87
N GLN A 329 18.70 33.47 20.93
CA GLN A 329 18.94 34.81 20.38
C GLN A 329 19.21 34.85 18.86
N ARG A 330 18.47 34.06 18.07
CA ARG A 330 18.35 34.25 16.61
C ARG A 330 16.90 34.10 16.15
N ALA A 331 16.02 34.89 16.76
CA ALA A 331 14.61 34.99 16.38
C ALA A 331 14.21 36.46 16.24
N GLU A 332 14.96 37.25 15.46
CA GLU A 332 14.59 38.62 15.09
C GLU A 332 15.45 39.06 13.90
N ASP A 333 15.12 38.54 12.71
CA ASP A 333 15.34 39.26 11.45
C ASP A 333 14.63 38.49 10.33
N ARG A 334 13.41 38.93 10.00
CA ARG A 334 12.65 38.45 8.85
C ARG A 334 12.61 39.59 7.83
N PRO A 335 13.17 39.45 6.62
CA PRO A 335 13.11 40.52 5.63
C PRO A 335 11.67 40.72 5.14
N ASP A 336 11.19 41.95 5.24
CA ASP A 336 9.94 42.42 4.64
C ASP A 336 10.01 42.26 3.12
N GLY A 337 9.01 41.59 2.52
CA GLY A 337 8.84 41.56 1.06
C GLY A 337 8.53 40.20 0.40
N MET A 338 8.26 39.13 1.16
CA MET A 338 7.76 37.89 0.57
C MET A 338 6.23 37.95 0.38
N PRO A 339 5.69 37.66 -0.82
CA PRO A 339 4.25 37.65 -1.04
C PRO A 339 3.60 36.61 -0.12
N GLN A 340 2.52 37.01 0.57
CA GLN A 340 1.71 36.08 1.35
C GLN A 340 1.18 35.00 0.40
N VAL A 341 1.60 33.77 0.61
CA VAL A 341 1.00 32.61 -0.05
C VAL A 341 -0.40 32.47 0.51
N ASP A 342 -1.39 32.81 -0.31
CA ASP A 342 -2.80 32.63 0.00
C ASP A 342 -3.09 31.14 0.23
N SER A 343 -3.28 30.76 1.50
CA SER A 343 -3.58 29.39 1.90
C SER A 343 -5.07 29.04 1.80
N SER A 344 -5.92 29.94 1.31
CA SER A 344 -7.36 29.70 1.13
C SER A 344 -7.67 28.52 0.20
N TRP A 345 -6.75 28.18 -0.71
CA TRP A 345 -6.84 27.00 -1.57
C TRP A 345 -6.86 25.66 -0.81
N PHE A 346 -6.32 25.61 0.41
CA PHE A 346 -6.25 24.40 1.22
C PHE A 346 -7.48 24.15 2.10
N ASP A 347 -8.25 25.19 2.44
CA ASP A 347 -9.17 25.14 3.59
C ASP A 347 -10.63 24.79 3.22
N GLU A 348 -11.09 25.17 2.02
CA GLU A 348 -12.54 25.12 1.73
C GLU A 348 -13.10 23.72 1.41
N ARG A 349 -12.25 22.74 1.06
CA ARG A 349 -12.71 21.42 0.58
C ARG A 349 -12.75 20.32 1.65
N PHE A 350 -12.39 20.62 2.89
CA PHE A 350 -12.38 19.64 3.99
C PHE A 350 -13.02 20.16 5.28
N GLN A 351 -14.01 21.05 5.16
CA GLN A 351 -14.84 21.42 6.30
C GLN A 351 -15.54 20.19 6.89
N THR A 352 -15.48 20.12 8.20
CA THR A 352 -16.04 19.13 9.11
C THR A 352 -17.48 18.75 8.71
N PRO A 353 -17.89 17.47 8.73
CA PRO A 353 -19.32 17.16 8.67
C PRO A 353 -20.04 17.87 9.84
N PRO A 354 -21.31 18.30 9.65
CA PRO A 354 -22.04 19.00 10.70
C PRO A 354 -22.00 18.19 11.99
N GLN A 355 -21.60 18.86 13.08
CA GLN A 355 -21.63 18.30 14.43
C GLN A 355 -23.05 17.80 14.68
N VAL A 356 -23.21 16.48 14.80
CA VAL A 356 -24.46 15.93 15.33
C VAL A 356 -24.51 16.36 16.79
N GLU A 357 -25.34 17.35 17.07
CA GLU A 357 -25.66 17.76 18.42
C GLU A 357 -26.26 16.55 19.14
N LEU A 358 -25.45 15.92 20.00
CA LEU A 358 -25.90 14.91 20.93
C LEU A 358 -26.86 15.62 21.89
N THR A 359 -28.14 15.61 21.55
CA THR A 359 -29.22 15.93 22.46
C THR A 359 -29.02 15.05 23.69
N ARG A 360 -28.71 15.70 24.82
CA ARG A 360 -28.69 15.04 26.12
C ARG A 360 -30.05 14.35 26.30
N PRO A 361 -30.12 13.12 26.83
CA PRO A 361 -31.41 12.60 27.27
C PRO A 361 -32.00 13.59 28.27
N PRO A 362 -33.30 13.91 28.20
CA PRO A 362 -33.91 14.87 29.10
C PRO A 362 -33.72 14.38 30.55
N GLU A 363 -33.28 15.30 31.41
CA GLU A 363 -33.23 15.08 32.84
C GLU A 363 -34.63 14.64 33.30
N THR A 364 -34.73 13.42 33.83
CA THR A 364 -35.90 12.98 34.58
C THR A 364 -35.95 13.75 35.89
N GLY A 365 -36.45 14.98 35.81
CA GLY A 365 -36.97 15.73 36.94
C GLY A 365 -38.30 15.10 37.35
N THR A 366 -38.32 14.52 38.54
CA THR A 366 -39.52 14.03 39.21
C THR A 366 -40.54 15.16 39.34
N GLN A 367 -41.55 15.17 38.49
CA GLN A 367 -42.82 15.85 38.75
C GLN A 367 -43.93 14.81 38.75
N ALA A 368 -44.41 14.49 39.94
CA ALA A 368 -45.59 13.68 40.16
C ALA A 368 -46.83 14.42 39.63
N THR A 369 -47.57 13.78 38.72
CA THR A 369 -48.93 14.16 38.31
C THR A 369 -49.84 12.96 38.56
N PRO A 370 -51.08 13.12 39.07
CA PRO A 370 -51.83 12.03 39.68
C PRO A 370 -52.44 11.07 38.65
N ALA A 371 -52.65 9.83 39.11
CA ALA A 371 -53.19 8.73 38.33
C ALA A 371 -54.62 9.00 37.80
N PRO A 372 -54.97 8.55 36.58
CA PRO A 372 -56.34 8.57 36.08
C PRO A 372 -57.15 7.44 36.72
N ALA A 373 -58.40 7.76 37.10
CA ALA A 373 -59.35 6.88 37.77
C ALA A 373 -59.78 5.68 36.91
N ASP A 374 -60.01 4.55 37.60
CA ASP A 374 -60.54 3.28 37.09
C ASP A 374 -61.80 3.46 36.23
N GLN A 375 -61.75 2.92 35.02
CA GLN A 375 -62.96 2.54 34.28
C GLN A 375 -63.21 1.03 34.47
N PRO A 376 -64.44 0.60 34.77
CA PRO A 376 -64.74 -0.81 34.99
C PRO A 376 -64.65 -1.60 33.67
N GLN A 377 -63.78 -2.62 33.65
CA GLN A 377 -63.71 -3.63 32.60
C GLN A 377 -65.00 -4.45 32.58
N THR A 378 -65.66 -4.49 31.43
CA THR A 378 -66.77 -5.40 31.13
C THR A 378 -66.21 -6.67 30.51
N ASP A 379 -66.44 -7.82 31.17
CA ASP A 379 -66.03 -9.13 30.66
C ASP A 379 -66.83 -9.52 29.39
N PRO A 380 -66.19 -10.15 28.38
CA PRO A 380 -66.89 -10.64 27.20
C PRO A 380 -67.70 -11.92 27.50
N PRO A 381 -68.84 -12.14 26.82
CA PRO A 381 -69.76 -13.24 27.13
C PRO A 381 -69.21 -14.61 26.70
N LEU A 382 -69.40 -15.62 27.56
CA LEU A 382 -69.03 -17.02 27.32
C LEU A 382 -69.86 -17.66 26.18
N PRO A 383 -69.25 -18.51 25.33
CA PRO A 383 -69.96 -19.17 24.23
C PRO A 383 -70.91 -20.28 24.73
N PRO A 384 -72.02 -20.53 24.01
CA PRO A 384 -73.03 -21.51 24.41
C PRO A 384 -72.52 -22.96 24.29
N ARG A 385 -72.79 -23.76 25.32
CA ARG A 385 -72.59 -25.22 25.29
C ARG A 385 -73.56 -25.85 24.28
N LYS A 386 -73.03 -26.62 23.34
CA LYS A 386 -73.81 -27.50 22.45
C LYS A 386 -74.33 -28.73 23.23
N PRO A 387 -75.47 -29.30 22.80
CA PRO A 387 -76.36 -30.13 23.61
C PRO A 387 -75.77 -31.45 24.09
#